data_AF-A0A1B7W4I4-F1
#
_entry.id   AF-A0A1B7W4I4-F1
#
_cell.length_a   1.000
_cell.length_b   1.000
_cell.length_c   1.000
_cell.angle_alpha   90.00
_cell.angle_beta   90.00
_cell.angle_gamma   90.00
#
_symmetry.space_group_name_H-M   'P 1'
#
loop_
_entity.id
_entity.type
_entity.pdbx_description
1 polymer ?
#
loop_
_entity_poly.entity_id
_entity_poly.type
_entity_poly.pdbx_seq_one_letter_code
_entity_poly.pdbx_strand_id
1 'polypeptide(L)'
;GTGSFPSSGNSSDTDSATLIIGGTSTDDGVTLNSNQMLGFVGEVVYTNTALSTADRERLEGYFAWKWGIEASLPAGHPFRNIPPTV
;
A
#
# COMPACT_ATOMS: atom_id res chain seq x y z
N GLY A 1 -51.41 -9.15 -15.74
CA GLY A 1 -50.36 -8.23 -15.25
C GLY A 1 -50.93 -7.59 -14.01
N THR A 2 -50.22 -7.44 -12.91
CA THR A 2 -48.90 -6.79 -12.73
C THR A 2 -48.62 -6.91 -11.22
N GLY A 3 -47.42 -7.00 -10.67
CA GLY A 3 -46.09 -7.31 -11.16
C GLY A 3 -45.35 -7.84 -9.93
N SER A 4 -44.57 -8.91 -10.09
CA SER A 4 -43.53 -9.23 -9.11
C SER A 4 -42.59 -8.04 -9.04
N PHE A 5 -42.14 -7.63 -7.86
CA PHE A 5 -40.97 -6.78 -7.77
C PHE A 5 -39.79 -7.58 -8.36
N PRO A 6 -39.23 -7.23 -9.54
CA PRO A 6 -37.94 -7.78 -9.90
C PRO A 6 -36.91 -6.96 -9.13
N SER A 7 -36.00 -7.66 -8.46
CA SER A 7 -34.69 -7.13 -8.08
C SER A 7 -34.66 -5.71 -7.51
N SER A 8 -34.73 -5.61 -6.19
CA SER A 8 -33.89 -4.65 -5.48
C SER A 8 -33.58 -5.26 -4.13
N GLY A 9 -32.84 -6.37 -4.19
CA GLY A 9 -31.95 -6.73 -3.10
C GLY A 9 -31.07 -5.52 -2.86
N ASN A 10 -31.40 -4.77 -1.84
CA ASN A 10 -30.52 -3.80 -1.24
C ASN A 10 -30.20 -4.31 0.15
N SER A 11 -29.29 -5.28 0.23
CA SER A 11 -28.53 -5.51 1.44
C SER A 11 -27.11 -5.03 1.19
N SER A 12 -26.97 -3.72 0.99
CA SER A 12 -25.74 -3.03 1.37
C SER A 12 -24.46 -3.56 0.72
N ASP A 13 -24.40 -3.55 -0.62
CA ASP A 13 -23.09 -3.45 -1.30
C ASP A 13 -22.68 -1.97 -1.33
N THR A 14 -22.72 -1.31 -0.17
CA THR A 14 -21.94 -0.08 -0.01
C THR A 14 -20.52 -0.57 0.21
N ASP A 15 -19.87 -0.95 -0.88
CA ASP A 15 -18.53 -1.49 -0.86
C ASP A 15 -17.64 -0.42 -0.23
N SER A 16 -17.35 -0.60 1.05
CA SER A 16 -16.54 0.35 1.79
C SER A 16 -15.14 0.16 1.28
N ALA A 17 -14.58 1.18 0.63
CA ALA A 17 -13.20 1.18 0.13
C ALA A 17 -12.23 1.03 1.31
N THR A 18 -12.05 -0.20 1.76
CA THR A 18 -11.20 -0.55 2.88
C THR A 18 -9.77 -0.55 2.34
N LEU A 19 -8.91 0.29 2.91
CA LEU A 19 -7.47 0.20 2.65
C LEU A 19 -6.97 -1.08 3.32
N ILE A 20 -6.55 -2.06 2.51
CA ILE A 20 -6.01 -3.33 2.99
C ILE A 20 -4.53 -3.36 2.69
N ILE A 21 -3.74 -3.63 3.73
CA ILE A 21 -2.28 -3.72 3.66
C ILE A 21 -1.87 -5.12 4.07
N GLY A 22 -1.21 -5.84 3.16
CA GLY A 22 -0.71 -7.18 3.43
C GLY A 22 -1.77 -8.28 3.45
N GLY A 23 -2.94 -8.06 2.85
CA GLY A 23 -4.00 -9.07 2.72
C GLY A 23 -4.90 -8.82 1.52
N THR A 24 -5.92 -9.67 1.36
CA THR A 24 -6.96 -9.55 0.33
C THR A 24 -8.34 -9.44 0.98
N SER A 25 -9.23 -8.58 0.47
CA SER A 25 -10.66 -8.65 0.81
C SER A 25 -11.49 -9.30 -0.28
N THR A 26 -12.58 -9.88 0.18
CA THR A 26 -13.80 -10.13 -0.58
C THR A 26 -14.86 -9.09 -0.17
N ASP A 27 -15.98 -9.06 -0.87
CA ASP A 27 -17.19 -8.30 -0.49
C ASP A 27 -17.66 -8.63 0.95
N ASP A 28 -17.42 -9.86 1.41
CA ASP A 28 -17.73 -10.35 2.77
C ASP A 28 -16.60 -10.10 3.82
N GLY A 29 -15.58 -9.29 3.49
CA GLY A 29 -14.54 -8.85 4.42
C GLY A 29 -13.13 -9.38 4.13
N VAL A 30 -12.26 -9.38 5.16
CA VAL A 30 -10.84 -9.74 5.00
C VAL A 30 -10.68 -11.27 5.00
N THR A 31 -10.24 -11.83 3.87
CA THR A 31 -9.93 -13.26 3.75
C THR A 31 -8.45 -13.50 4.05
N LEU A 32 -8.16 -14.32 5.06
CA LEU A 32 -6.80 -14.69 5.44
C LEU A 32 -6.37 -15.99 4.72
N ASN A 33 -5.78 -15.87 3.52
CA ASN A 33 -5.24 -17.00 2.74
C ASN A 33 -3.70 -17.04 2.72
N SER A 34 -3.08 -18.01 2.06
CA SER A 34 -1.61 -18.11 1.98
C SER A 34 -0.88 -16.96 1.27
N ASN A 35 -1.59 -15.96 0.74
CA ASN A 35 -1.02 -14.83 -0.01
C ASN A 35 -0.92 -13.55 0.85
N GLN A 36 -1.11 -13.66 2.15
CA GLN A 36 -0.97 -12.53 3.06
C GLN A 36 0.49 -12.24 3.36
N MET A 37 0.78 -10.97 3.62
CA MET A 37 2.09 -10.56 4.08
C MET A 37 2.34 -11.13 5.49
N LEU A 38 3.35 -11.97 5.62
CA LEU A 38 3.86 -12.42 6.91
C LEU A 38 5.04 -11.53 7.32
N GLY A 39 4.80 -10.62 8.26
CA GLY A 39 5.83 -9.70 8.74
C GLY A 39 5.24 -8.43 9.36
N PHE A 40 6.12 -7.47 9.64
CA PHE A 40 5.74 -6.17 10.18
C PHE A 40 5.85 -5.09 9.10
N VAL A 41 4.85 -4.22 9.03
CA VAL A 41 4.95 -2.98 8.26
C VAL A 41 5.49 -1.89 9.17
N GLY A 42 6.69 -1.36 8.87
CA GLY A 42 7.27 -0.27 9.64
C GLY A 42 6.61 1.08 9.35
N GLU A 43 6.31 1.38 8.08
CA GLU A 43 5.70 2.64 7.65
C GLU A 43 5.02 2.48 6.28
N VAL A 44 3.99 3.30 6.02
CA VAL A 44 3.26 3.35 4.75
C VAL A 44 3.16 4.80 4.31
N VAL A 45 3.60 5.08 3.08
CA VAL A 45 3.50 6.40 2.45
C VAL A 45 2.60 6.29 1.23
N TYR A 46 1.59 7.15 1.17
CA TYR A 46 0.66 7.22 0.05
C TYR A 46 0.73 8.61 -0.59
N THR A 47 0.86 8.66 -1.91
CA THR A 47 0.94 9.90 -2.69
C THR A 47 -0.25 10.00 -3.63
N ASN A 48 -0.75 11.21 -3.85
CA ASN A 48 -1.86 11.46 -4.78
C ASN A 48 -1.40 11.53 -6.25
N THR A 49 -0.09 11.51 -6.49
CA THR A 49 0.54 11.53 -7.81
C THR A 49 1.74 10.59 -7.87
N ALA A 50 2.15 10.23 -9.08
CA ALA A 50 3.41 9.52 -9.29
C ALA A 50 4.59 10.42 -8.91
N LEU A 51 5.47 9.93 -8.03
CA LEU A 51 6.68 10.64 -7.65
C LEU A 51 7.64 10.75 -8.83
N SER A 52 8.38 11.86 -8.88
CA SER A 52 9.55 11.97 -9.74
C SER A 52 10.62 10.95 -9.32
N THR A 53 11.57 10.65 -10.22
CA THR A 53 12.68 9.75 -9.86
C THR A 53 13.47 10.29 -8.66
N ALA A 54 13.75 11.60 -8.64
CA ALA A 54 14.50 12.23 -7.56
C ALA A 54 13.76 12.17 -6.20
N ASP A 55 12.43 12.37 -6.20
CA ASP A 55 11.65 12.33 -4.95
C ASP A 55 11.48 10.90 -4.43
N ARG A 56 11.33 9.93 -5.34
CA ARG A 56 11.32 8.51 -4.98
C ARG A 56 12.67 8.09 -4.38
N GLU A 57 13.79 8.45 -5.00
CA GLU A 57 15.13 8.15 -4.48
C GLU A 57 15.36 8.83 -3.12
N ARG A 58 14.87 10.06 -2.92
CA ARG A 58 14.90 10.73 -1.60
C ARG A 58 14.13 9.94 -0.55
N LEU A 59 12.95 9.43 -0.88
CA LEU A 59 12.12 8.63 0.04
C LEU A 59 12.77 7.27 0.36
N GLU A 60 13.26 6.56 -0.65
CA GLU A 60 14.02 5.31 -0.51
C GLU A 60 15.25 5.53 0.39
N GLY A 61 15.98 6.62 0.16
CA GLY A 61 17.10 7.04 0.99
C GLY A 61 16.69 7.32 2.44
N TYR A 62 15.65 8.12 2.67
CA TYR A 62 15.16 8.43 4.01
C TYR A 62 14.85 7.17 4.82
N PHE A 63 14.10 6.22 4.21
CA PHE A 63 13.79 4.97 4.88
C PHE A 63 15.02 4.11 5.13
N ALA A 64 15.94 4.06 4.16
CA ALA A 64 17.14 3.26 4.30
C ALA A 64 18.00 3.74 5.49
N TRP A 65 18.17 5.04 5.64
CA TRP A 65 18.90 5.62 6.77
C TRP A 65 18.14 5.54 8.09
N LYS A 66 16.81 5.74 8.07
CA LYS A 66 15.97 5.64 9.27
C LYS A 66 16.04 4.25 9.90
N TRP A 67 16.07 3.21 9.08
CA TRP A 67 16.05 1.81 9.53
C TRP A 67 17.42 1.12 9.48
N GLY A 68 18.49 1.82 9.09
CA GLY A 68 19.85 1.27 9.03
C GLY A 68 20.04 0.18 7.97
N ILE A 69 19.41 0.35 6.81
CA ILE A 69 19.43 -0.59 5.68
C ILE A 69 19.99 0.06 4.40
N GLU A 70 20.80 1.11 4.51
CA GLU A 70 21.42 1.84 3.39
C GLU A 70 22.28 0.95 2.50
N ALA A 71 22.90 -0.09 3.06
CA ALA A 71 23.66 -1.09 2.31
C ALA A 71 22.80 -1.89 1.31
N SER A 72 21.48 -1.95 1.52
CA SER A 72 20.52 -2.63 0.63
C SER A 72 20.14 -1.79 -0.59
N LEU A 73 20.50 -0.50 -0.63
CA LEU A 73 20.24 0.35 -1.79
C LEU A 73 21.15 -0.04 -2.98
N PRO A 74 20.69 0.12 -4.24
CA PRO A 74 21.52 -0.10 -5.43
C PRO A 74 22.82 0.71 -5.38
N ALA A 75 23.90 0.18 -5.99
CA ALA A 75 25.22 0.81 -5.91
C ALA A 75 25.26 2.26 -6.46
N GLY A 76 24.39 2.57 -7.44
CA GLY A 76 24.27 3.92 -8.02
C GLY A 76 23.26 4.83 -7.31
N HIS A 77 22.63 4.39 -6.21
CA HIS A 77 21.60 5.18 -5.54
C HIS A 77 22.23 6.41 -4.86
N PRO A 78 21.73 7.66 -5.10
CA PRO A 78 22.36 8.88 -4.61
C PRO A 78 22.54 8.92 -3.08
N PHE A 79 21.61 8.29 -2.36
CA PHE A 79 21.57 8.28 -0.90
C PHE A 79 22.12 6.99 -0.27
N ARG A 80 22.90 6.19 -1.01
CA ARG A 80 23.49 4.96 -0.45
C ARG A 80 24.56 5.23 0.61
N ASN A 81 25.41 6.23 0.38
CA ASN A 81 26.54 6.54 1.26
C ASN A 81 26.38 7.85 2.04
N ILE A 82 25.34 8.63 1.72
CA ILE A 82 25.07 9.93 2.34
C ILE A 82 23.56 10.03 2.59
N PRO A 83 23.11 10.39 3.80
CA PRO A 83 21.69 10.57 4.08
C PRO A 83 21.12 11.76 3.29
N PRO A 84 19.84 11.71 2.87
CA PRO A 84 19.17 12.88 2.32
C PRO A 84 19.17 14.02 3.37
N THR A 85 19.51 15.23 2.95
CA THR A 85 19.32 16.44 3.78
C THR A 85 17.87 16.88 3.69
N VAL A 86 17.24 17.12 4.85
CA VAL A 86 15.88 17.66 4.97
C VAL A 86 15.73 19.04 4.36
#